data_AF-A0A2D5Y4C1-F1
#
_entry.id   AF-A0A2D5Y4C1-F1
#
_cell.length_a   1.000
_cell.length_b   1.000
_cell.length_c   1.000
_cell.angle_alpha   90.00
_cell.angle_beta   90.00
_cell.angle_gamma   90.00
#
_symmetry.space_group_name_H-M   'P 1'
#
loop_
_entity.id
_entity.type
_entity.pdbx_description
1 polymer ?
#
loop_
_entity_poly.entity_id
_entity_poly.type
_entity_poly.pdbx_seq_one_letter_code
_entity_poly.pdbx_strand_id
1 'polypeptide(L)'
;MNTQAPLTPDQQYTTFAKAMHWIIAILILGLLCIGFLMGDMEFGPSKMTVIMLHKSFGMTVLGLVILRMAWRFLNPPPAPLASHNVLEKILSKLVHLLLYIGMIGMPVSGWVMSSAAEYPIDFFGLFDFPMITSKDEALAEQAEEMHELFAFFIYFAIGLHFLGAAKHHLFDKDITLRRMSGNTAFLAIGAILLLGAGILVGNDLWGSSGKHGHDDYATAHQDEHSSRENLVKNLPGNNGRVTDPDNANGGDGDEWLWTIDPEQSFIRFRFQQYGQDIQGEFEAFKGRIEFNPNDLEASHVNIMIDTASITTGSGDRDEQAKSNDWFAVEEYPLAIFTGESFAHVEENRYTVRGDLTIRGQSLPVVLPFSLEISKKDDGDEFAYMVSQIILMRLDFNVGQGEWESGDVIGNEVLVDIVVTANRTL
;
A
#
# COMPACT_ATOMS: atom_id res chain seq x y z
N MET A 1 -44.47 -10.24 19.67
CA MET A 1 -43.14 -9.99 20.27
C MET A 1 -43.10 -10.72 21.60
N ASN A 2 -42.38 -11.84 21.70
CA ASN A 2 -42.23 -12.60 22.95
C ASN A 2 -41.34 -11.79 23.91
N THR A 3 -41.94 -11.11 24.87
CA THR A 3 -41.23 -10.38 25.91
C THR A 3 -40.68 -11.36 26.96
N GLN A 4 -39.49 -11.90 26.70
CA GLN A 4 -38.76 -12.64 27.74
C GLN A 4 -38.45 -11.73 28.93
N ALA A 5 -38.52 -12.28 30.15
CA ALA A 5 -38.29 -11.54 31.38
C ALA A 5 -36.91 -10.84 31.43
N PRO A 6 -36.80 -9.66 32.07
CA PRO A 6 -35.53 -8.96 32.27
C PRO A 6 -34.52 -9.82 33.02
N LEU A 7 -33.24 -9.75 32.65
CA LEU A 7 -32.16 -10.44 33.36
C LEU A 7 -31.84 -9.74 34.69
N THR A 8 -31.55 -10.51 35.73
CA THR A 8 -31.04 -9.98 37.00
C THR A 8 -29.57 -9.55 36.88
N PRO A 9 -29.03 -8.69 37.77
CA PRO A 9 -27.64 -8.23 37.68
C PRO A 9 -26.60 -9.35 37.69
N ASP A 10 -26.82 -10.41 38.48
CA ASP A 10 -25.95 -11.59 38.59
C ASP A 10 -26.00 -12.51 37.36
N GLN A 11 -27.02 -12.37 36.52
CA GLN A 11 -27.16 -13.14 35.30
C GLN A 11 -26.43 -12.51 34.11
N GLN A 12 -26.05 -11.23 34.16
CA GLN A 12 -25.60 -10.49 32.98
C GLN A 12 -24.28 -9.76 33.19
N TYR A 13 -23.60 -9.45 32.10
CA TYR A 13 -22.40 -8.61 32.16
C TYR A 13 -22.78 -7.18 32.57
N THR A 14 -21.85 -6.51 33.25
CA THR A 14 -21.98 -5.07 33.57
C THR A 14 -22.10 -4.25 32.27
N THR A 15 -22.77 -3.10 32.34
CA THR A 15 -22.96 -2.22 31.17
C THR A 15 -21.62 -1.83 30.54
N PHE A 16 -20.61 -1.54 31.35
CA PHE A 16 -19.26 -1.24 30.88
C PHE A 16 -18.62 -2.41 30.11
N ALA A 17 -18.72 -3.64 30.63
CA ALA A 17 -18.18 -4.81 29.96
C ALA A 17 -18.87 -5.08 28.60
N LYS A 18 -20.19 -4.85 28.53
CA LYS A 18 -20.95 -4.95 27.27
C LYS A 18 -20.49 -3.89 26.27
N ALA A 19 -20.34 -2.64 26.69
CA ALA A 19 -19.87 -1.56 25.82
C ALA A 19 -18.47 -1.86 25.27
N MET A 20 -17.52 -2.23 26.13
CA MET A 20 -16.16 -2.63 25.71
C MET A 20 -16.19 -3.81 24.74
N HIS A 21 -17.02 -4.83 24.99
CA HIS A 21 -17.17 -5.95 24.07
C HIS A 21 -17.54 -5.49 22.66
N TRP A 22 -18.60 -4.71 22.52
CA TRP A 22 -19.13 -4.32 21.22
C TRP A 22 -18.23 -3.29 20.51
N ILE A 23 -17.63 -2.35 21.23
CA ILE A 23 -16.65 -1.42 20.66
C ILE A 23 -15.46 -2.19 20.08
N ILE A 24 -14.86 -3.10 20.87
CA ILE A 24 -13.73 -3.92 20.42
C ILE A 24 -14.14 -4.81 19.24
N ALA A 25 -15.33 -5.43 19.29
CA ALA A 25 -15.80 -6.27 18.21
C ALA A 25 -15.95 -5.50 16.88
N ILE A 26 -16.54 -4.29 16.92
CA ILE A 26 -16.67 -3.45 15.73
C ILE A 26 -15.31 -3.03 15.19
N LEU A 27 -14.39 -2.60 16.07
CA LEU A 27 -13.05 -2.20 15.68
C LEU A 27 -12.27 -3.35 15.05
N ILE A 28 -12.31 -4.55 15.65
CA ILE A 28 -11.63 -5.73 15.10
C ILE A 28 -12.20 -6.14 13.74
N LEU A 29 -13.53 -6.16 13.59
CA LEU A 29 -14.13 -6.49 12.30
C LEU A 29 -13.75 -5.47 11.22
N GLY A 30 -13.76 -4.17 11.55
CA GLY A 30 -13.28 -3.13 10.66
C GLY A 30 -11.80 -3.28 10.30
N LEU A 31 -10.95 -3.57 11.28
CA LEU A 31 -9.51 -3.77 11.09
C LEU A 31 -9.19 -5.00 10.24
N LEU A 32 -9.93 -6.11 10.40
CA LEU A 32 -9.80 -7.28 9.53
C LEU A 32 -10.17 -6.94 8.09
N CYS A 33 -11.30 -6.27 7.87
CA CYS A 33 -11.70 -5.81 6.53
C CYS A 33 -10.63 -4.90 5.91
N ILE A 34 -10.15 -3.91 6.67
CA ILE A 34 -9.09 -3.00 6.22
C ILE A 34 -7.78 -3.75 5.96
N GLY A 35 -7.43 -4.74 6.78
CA GLY A 35 -6.23 -5.56 6.62
C GLY A 35 -6.21 -6.33 5.29
N PHE A 36 -7.35 -6.93 4.90
CA PHE A 36 -7.48 -7.55 3.58
C PHE A 36 -7.44 -6.50 2.46
N LEU A 37 -8.22 -5.42 2.58
CA LEU A 37 -8.26 -4.36 1.58
C LEU A 37 -6.87 -3.76 1.32
N MET A 38 -6.10 -3.46 2.36
CA MET A 38 -4.77 -2.85 2.21
C MET A 38 -3.74 -3.82 1.61
N GLY A 39 -3.93 -5.14 1.74
CA GLY A 39 -3.10 -6.15 1.08
C GLY A 39 -3.15 -6.00 -0.44
N ASP A 40 -4.36 -5.87 -0.97
CA ASP A 40 -4.64 -5.79 -2.42
C ASP A 40 -4.47 -4.38 -3.01
N MET A 41 -4.36 -3.35 -2.17
CA MET A 41 -4.12 -1.97 -2.64
C MET A 41 -2.73 -1.84 -3.28
N GLU A 42 -2.67 -1.08 -4.37
CA GLU A 42 -1.39 -0.62 -4.93
C GLU A 42 -0.65 0.25 -3.92
N PHE A 43 0.69 0.20 -3.97
CA PHE A 43 1.52 1.00 -3.09
C PHE A 43 1.42 2.49 -3.46
N GLY A 44 0.91 3.31 -2.54
CA GLY A 44 0.70 4.74 -2.71
C GLY A 44 0.12 5.43 -1.46
N PRO A 45 -0.13 6.75 -1.49
CA PRO A 45 -0.51 7.50 -0.29
C PRO A 45 -1.86 7.11 0.32
N SER A 46 -2.79 6.60 -0.50
CA SER A 46 -4.03 5.99 -0.01
C SER A 46 -3.74 4.75 0.82
N LYS A 47 -2.90 3.82 0.33
CA LYS A 47 -2.46 2.62 1.07
C LYS A 47 -1.71 3.01 2.34
N MET A 48 -0.84 4.02 2.29
CA MET A 48 -0.10 4.48 3.46
C MET A 48 -1.03 5.08 4.53
N THR A 49 -2.02 5.90 4.13
CA THR A 49 -3.04 6.43 5.05
C THR A 49 -3.84 5.30 5.69
N VAL A 50 -4.24 4.32 4.89
CA VAL A 50 -4.96 3.14 5.38
C VAL A 50 -4.11 2.32 6.34
N ILE A 51 -2.83 2.10 6.05
CA ILE A 51 -1.86 1.42 6.93
C ILE A 51 -1.69 2.19 8.25
N MET A 52 -1.54 3.52 8.20
CA MET A 52 -1.41 4.35 9.40
C MET A 52 -2.66 4.28 10.29
N LEU A 53 -3.85 4.39 9.68
CA LEU A 53 -5.12 4.21 10.39
C LEU A 53 -5.24 2.79 10.95
N HIS A 54 -4.85 1.77 10.18
CA HIS A 54 -4.84 0.38 10.62
C HIS A 54 -3.95 0.19 11.86
N LYS A 55 -2.71 0.72 11.83
CA LYS A 55 -1.78 0.68 12.97
C LYS A 55 -2.36 1.42 14.19
N SER A 56 -2.89 2.63 13.99
CA SER A 56 -3.48 3.46 15.06
C SER A 56 -4.69 2.80 15.73
N PHE A 57 -5.63 2.29 14.93
CA PHE A 57 -6.77 1.54 15.46
C PHE A 57 -6.36 0.21 16.07
N GLY A 58 -5.34 -0.47 15.52
CA GLY A 58 -4.75 -1.67 16.09
C GLY A 58 -4.21 -1.44 17.51
N MET A 59 -3.45 -0.35 17.71
CA MET A 59 -2.95 0.06 19.03
C MET A 59 -4.09 0.49 19.98
N THR A 60 -5.14 1.12 19.44
CA THR A 60 -6.35 1.42 20.22
C THR A 60 -7.01 0.15 20.73
N VAL A 61 -7.16 -0.87 19.87
CA VAL A 61 -7.71 -2.17 20.26
C VAL A 61 -6.84 -2.83 21.33
N LEU A 62 -5.50 -2.80 21.20
CA LEU A 62 -4.60 -3.34 22.22
C LEU A 62 -4.87 -2.70 23.60
N GLY A 63 -4.94 -1.37 23.66
CA GLY A 63 -5.25 -0.64 24.90
C GLY A 63 -6.63 -1.00 25.48
N LEU A 64 -7.65 -1.08 24.62
CA LEU A 64 -9.01 -1.46 25.05
C LEU A 64 -9.10 -2.91 25.53
N VAL A 65 -8.34 -3.83 24.92
CA VAL A 65 -8.28 -5.24 25.33
C VAL A 65 -7.61 -5.37 26.69
N ILE A 66 -6.51 -4.65 26.93
CA ILE A 66 -5.86 -4.58 28.26
C ILE A 66 -6.85 -4.05 29.30
N LEU A 67 -7.54 -2.95 29.01
CA LEU A 67 -8.55 -2.38 29.91
C LEU A 67 -9.70 -3.36 30.18
N ARG A 68 -10.17 -4.07 29.13
CA ARG A 68 -11.22 -5.10 29.26
C ARG A 68 -10.75 -6.27 30.12
N MET A 69 -9.49 -6.69 30.02
CA MET A 69 -8.92 -7.74 30.86
C MET A 69 -8.84 -7.30 32.31
N ALA A 70 -8.34 -6.09 32.59
CA ALA A 70 -8.32 -5.51 33.93
C ALA A 70 -9.74 -5.43 34.51
N TRP A 71 -10.71 -4.97 33.72
CA TRP A 71 -12.10 -4.91 34.15
C TRP A 71 -12.68 -6.29 34.45
N ARG A 72 -12.41 -7.29 33.60
CA ARG A 72 -12.86 -8.68 33.81
C ARG A 72 -12.26 -9.30 35.06
N PHE A 73 -11.03 -8.94 35.41
CA PHE A 73 -10.39 -9.40 36.64
C PHE A 73 -11.05 -8.78 37.88
N LEU A 74 -11.34 -7.48 37.85
CA LEU A 74 -11.98 -6.75 38.95
C LEU A 74 -13.49 -7.02 39.06
N ASN A 75 -14.13 -7.38 37.95
CA ASN A 75 -15.57 -7.65 37.84
C ASN A 75 -15.76 -9.00 37.14
N PRO A 76 -15.67 -10.12 37.88
CA PRO A 76 -15.73 -11.46 37.31
C PRO A 76 -16.98 -11.68 36.44
N PRO A 77 -16.86 -12.40 35.32
CA PRO A 77 -18.00 -12.69 34.46
C PRO A 77 -19.02 -13.56 35.22
N PRO A 78 -20.31 -13.43 34.92
CA PRO A 78 -21.31 -14.22 35.62
C PRO A 78 -21.17 -15.71 35.27
N ALA A 79 -21.60 -16.59 36.17
CA ALA A 79 -21.31 -18.03 36.08
C ALA A 79 -21.81 -18.67 34.76
N PRO A 80 -21.15 -19.73 34.24
CA PRO A 80 -21.68 -20.51 33.13
C PRO A 80 -23.08 -21.04 33.43
N LEU A 81 -23.94 -21.15 32.42
CA LEU A 81 -25.30 -21.65 32.63
C LEU A 81 -25.25 -23.14 33.03
N ALA A 82 -26.16 -23.54 33.92
CA ALA A 82 -26.28 -24.93 34.35
C ALA A 82 -26.64 -25.87 33.18
N SER A 83 -27.33 -25.35 32.17
CA SER A 83 -27.68 -26.06 30.92
C SER A 83 -26.48 -26.38 30.04
N HIS A 84 -25.35 -25.68 30.19
CA HIS A 84 -24.16 -25.93 29.37
C HIS A 84 -23.45 -27.20 29.81
N ASN A 85 -23.16 -28.08 28.85
CA ASN A 85 -22.42 -29.30 29.11
C ASN A 85 -20.91 -29.01 29.31
N VAL A 86 -20.15 -30.04 29.69
CA VAL A 86 -18.71 -29.87 29.99
C VAL A 86 -17.91 -29.46 28.75
N LEU A 87 -18.22 -30.01 27.58
CA LEU A 87 -17.54 -29.67 26.34
C LEU A 87 -17.79 -28.23 25.92
N GLU A 88 -19.03 -27.74 26.02
CA GLU A 88 -19.38 -26.34 25.74
C GLU A 88 -18.62 -25.38 26.65
N LYS A 89 -18.51 -25.72 27.94
CA LYS A 89 -17.74 -24.93 28.91
C LYS A 89 -16.24 -24.91 28.59
N ILE A 90 -15.67 -26.03 28.15
CA ILE A 90 -14.26 -26.11 27.75
C ILE A 90 -14.03 -25.33 26.44
N LEU A 91 -14.82 -25.59 25.40
CA LEU A 91 -14.72 -24.93 24.10
C LEU A 91 -14.89 -23.42 24.23
N SER A 92 -15.86 -22.96 25.04
CA SER A 92 -16.02 -21.53 25.30
C SER A 92 -14.75 -20.91 25.89
N LYS A 93 -14.10 -21.57 26.87
CA LYS A 93 -12.84 -21.07 27.44
C LYS A 93 -11.70 -21.06 26.41
N LEU A 94 -11.57 -22.11 25.59
CA LEU A 94 -10.55 -22.20 24.56
C LEU A 94 -10.72 -21.14 23.47
N VAL A 95 -11.94 -20.91 22.98
CA VAL A 95 -12.23 -19.87 22.00
C VAL A 95 -11.93 -18.48 22.57
N HIS A 96 -12.32 -18.20 23.82
CA HIS A 96 -11.95 -16.93 24.45
C HIS A 96 -10.43 -16.79 24.64
N LEU A 97 -9.73 -17.86 25.01
CA LEU A 97 -8.27 -17.85 25.13
C LEU A 97 -7.61 -17.55 23.79
N LEU A 98 -8.05 -18.21 22.71
CA LEU A 98 -7.55 -17.99 21.35
C LEU A 98 -7.80 -16.55 20.89
N LEU A 99 -8.99 -15.99 21.17
CA LEU A 99 -9.29 -14.59 20.93
C LEU A 99 -8.33 -13.66 21.69
N TYR A 100 -8.05 -13.91 22.97
CA TYR A 100 -7.11 -13.06 23.73
C TYR A 100 -5.68 -13.18 23.22
N ILE A 101 -5.22 -14.38 22.87
CA ILE A 101 -3.90 -14.58 22.26
C ILE A 101 -3.82 -13.79 20.96
N GLY A 102 -4.80 -13.92 20.07
CA GLY A 102 -4.81 -13.19 18.80
C GLY A 102 -4.90 -11.66 18.99
N MET A 103 -5.86 -11.18 19.79
CA MET A 103 -6.09 -9.74 20.01
C MET A 103 -4.91 -9.00 20.65
N ILE A 104 -4.02 -9.71 21.34
CA ILE A 104 -2.79 -9.13 21.92
C ILE A 104 -1.60 -9.39 21.01
N GLY A 105 -1.45 -10.64 20.56
CA GLY A 105 -0.33 -11.08 19.73
C GLY A 105 -0.22 -10.30 18.43
N MET A 106 -1.35 -10.10 17.72
CA MET A 106 -1.36 -9.38 16.44
C MET A 106 -0.88 -7.93 16.57
N PRO A 107 -1.46 -7.05 17.43
CA PRO A 107 -0.96 -5.68 17.54
C PRO A 107 0.49 -5.61 18.04
N VAL A 108 0.88 -6.52 18.94
CA VAL A 108 2.25 -6.56 19.45
C VAL A 108 3.23 -6.98 18.35
N SER A 109 2.93 -8.00 17.55
CA SER A 109 3.79 -8.38 16.42
C SER A 109 3.84 -7.27 15.37
N GLY A 110 2.72 -6.58 15.11
CA GLY A 110 2.70 -5.41 14.21
C GLY A 110 3.56 -4.24 14.70
N TRP A 111 3.64 -4.04 16.03
CA TRP A 111 4.50 -3.02 16.64
C TRP A 111 5.98 -3.42 16.60
N VAL A 112 6.30 -4.70 16.80
CA VAL A 112 7.66 -5.23 16.60
C VAL A 112 8.07 -5.06 15.13
N MET A 113 7.22 -5.49 14.18
CA MET A 113 7.42 -5.35 12.75
C MET A 113 7.72 -3.90 12.35
N SER A 114 6.85 -2.97 12.78
CA SER A 114 7.02 -1.54 12.50
C SER A 114 8.31 -0.97 13.10
N SER A 115 8.66 -1.37 14.32
CA SER A 115 9.90 -0.91 14.98
C SER A 115 11.16 -1.47 14.30
N ALA A 116 11.15 -2.75 13.93
CA ALA A 116 12.27 -3.42 13.27
C ALA A 116 12.50 -2.91 11.83
N ALA A 117 11.46 -2.37 11.20
CA ALA A 117 11.53 -1.71 9.90
C ALA A 117 11.84 -0.19 9.98
N GLU A 118 12.06 0.36 11.19
CA GLU A 118 12.28 1.81 11.43
C GLU A 118 11.10 2.71 10.99
N TYR A 119 9.88 2.16 10.96
CA TYR A 119 8.66 2.90 10.68
C TYR A 119 7.82 3.04 11.96
N PRO A 120 7.95 4.14 12.73
CA PRO A 120 7.19 4.32 13.96
C PRO A 120 5.67 4.26 13.71
N ILE A 121 4.93 3.79 14.73
CA ILE A 121 3.46 3.88 14.70
C ILE A 121 3.08 5.29 15.12
N ASP A 122 2.78 6.14 14.13
CA ASP A 122 2.12 7.42 14.36
C ASP A 122 0.68 7.18 14.82
N PHE A 123 0.38 7.59 16.05
CA PHE A 123 -0.93 7.42 16.66
C PHE A 123 -1.85 8.59 16.30
N PHE A 124 -2.60 8.42 15.20
CA PHE A 124 -3.54 9.42 14.67
C PHE A 124 -2.93 10.82 14.42
N GLY A 125 -1.62 10.92 14.16
CA GLY A 125 -0.92 12.21 14.01
C GLY A 125 -0.64 12.94 15.32
N LEU A 126 -0.88 12.30 16.47
CA LEU A 126 -0.75 12.95 17.80
C LEU A 126 0.63 12.75 18.41
N PHE A 127 1.18 11.55 18.30
CA PHE A 127 2.48 11.16 18.81
C PHE A 127 2.89 9.81 18.24
N ASP A 128 4.19 9.55 18.21
CA ASP A 128 4.72 8.24 17.82
C ASP A 128 4.81 7.30 19.01
N PHE A 129 4.39 6.04 18.82
CA PHE A 129 4.74 5.00 19.76
C PHE A 129 6.27 4.77 19.75
N PRO A 130 6.87 4.49 20.91
CA PRO A 130 8.30 4.27 20.97
C PRO A 130 8.69 3.04 20.15
N MET A 131 9.83 3.12 19.46
CA MET A 131 10.45 1.95 18.87
C MET A 131 10.89 1.00 19.98
N ILE A 132 10.47 -0.26 19.89
CA ILE A 132 10.75 -1.29 20.91
C ILE A 132 11.91 -2.21 20.53
N THR A 133 12.45 -2.06 19.32
CA THR A 133 13.64 -2.75 18.82
C THR A 133 14.37 -1.84 17.83
N SER A 134 15.64 -2.13 17.58
CA SER A 134 16.43 -1.53 16.50
C SER A 134 16.09 -2.16 15.15
N LYS A 135 16.56 -1.53 14.07
CA LYS A 135 16.48 -2.08 12.70
C LYS A 135 16.97 -3.53 12.64
N ASP A 136 16.13 -4.42 12.13
CA ASP A 136 16.44 -5.83 11.91
C ASP A 136 15.44 -6.42 10.90
N GLU A 137 15.90 -6.67 9.67
CA GLU A 137 15.06 -7.15 8.56
C GLU A 137 14.50 -8.55 8.82
N ALA A 138 15.29 -9.45 9.42
CA ALA A 138 14.85 -10.82 9.73
C ALA A 138 13.80 -10.82 10.84
N LEU A 139 13.93 -9.92 11.82
CA LEU A 139 12.92 -9.73 12.84
C LEU A 139 11.64 -9.11 12.27
N ALA A 140 11.74 -8.18 11.33
CA ALA A 140 10.59 -7.59 10.66
C ALA A 140 9.78 -8.65 9.89
N GLU A 141 10.45 -9.47 9.08
CA GLU A 141 9.85 -10.59 8.34
C GLU A 141 9.18 -11.60 9.28
N GLN A 142 9.86 -12.03 10.34
CA GLN A 142 9.27 -12.93 11.34
C GLN A 142 8.05 -12.30 12.04
N ALA A 143 8.11 -11.01 12.35
CA ALA A 143 7.01 -10.31 13.01
C ALA A 143 5.79 -10.15 12.08
N GLU A 144 6.01 -10.01 10.77
CA GLU A 144 4.97 -10.04 9.74
C GLU A 144 4.29 -11.41 9.68
N GLU A 145 5.05 -12.51 9.56
CA GLU A 145 4.49 -13.88 9.59
C GLU A 145 3.65 -14.13 10.85
N MET A 146 4.13 -13.67 12.02
CA MET A 146 3.38 -13.78 13.27
C MET A 146 2.11 -12.92 13.24
N HIS A 147 2.14 -11.73 12.64
CA HIS A 147 0.97 -10.87 12.48
C HIS A 147 -0.12 -11.55 11.67
N GLU A 148 0.23 -12.17 10.54
CA GLU A 148 -0.68 -12.94 9.71
C GLU A 148 -1.21 -14.19 10.42
N LEU A 149 -0.34 -14.93 11.12
CA LEU A 149 -0.74 -16.10 11.90
C LEU A 149 -1.77 -15.72 12.99
N PHE A 150 -1.55 -14.60 13.68
CA PHE A 150 -2.52 -14.11 14.66
C PHE A 150 -3.82 -13.62 14.00
N ALA A 151 -3.78 -13.10 12.77
CA ALA A 151 -4.98 -12.81 11.99
C ALA A 151 -5.81 -14.06 11.74
N PHE A 152 -5.17 -15.16 11.36
CA PHE A 152 -5.83 -16.45 11.23
C PHE A 152 -6.47 -16.91 12.54
N PHE A 153 -5.76 -16.79 13.68
CA PHE A 153 -6.32 -17.12 15.00
C PHE A 153 -7.57 -16.29 15.32
N ILE A 154 -7.53 -14.97 15.10
CA ILE A 154 -8.68 -14.09 15.36
C ILE A 154 -9.84 -14.47 14.43
N TYR A 155 -9.60 -14.58 13.13
CA TYR A 155 -10.64 -14.90 12.15
C TYR A 155 -11.35 -16.21 12.48
N PHE A 156 -10.58 -17.28 12.68
CA PHE A 156 -11.13 -18.59 13.04
C PHE A 156 -11.88 -18.55 14.39
N ALA A 157 -11.31 -17.90 15.40
CA ALA A 157 -11.91 -17.81 16.72
C ALA A 157 -13.19 -16.96 16.74
N ILE A 158 -13.26 -15.88 15.94
CA ILE A 158 -14.48 -15.09 15.75
C ILE A 158 -15.56 -15.94 15.12
N GLY A 159 -15.24 -16.73 14.09
CA GLY A 159 -16.18 -17.66 13.46
C GLY A 159 -16.77 -18.63 14.48
N LEU A 160 -15.92 -19.32 15.26
CA LEU A 160 -16.39 -20.23 16.32
C LEU A 160 -17.17 -19.50 17.43
N HIS A 161 -16.72 -18.32 17.83
CA HIS A 161 -17.40 -17.50 18.84
C HIS A 161 -18.81 -17.12 18.41
N PHE A 162 -18.93 -16.64 17.17
CA PHE A 162 -20.19 -16.25 16.56
C PHE A 162 -21.13 -17.46 16.40
N LEU A 163 -20.64 -18.56 15.83
CA LEU A 163 -21.41 -19.79 15.66
C LEU A 163 -21.90 -20.34 17.00
N GLY A 164 -21.06 -20.29 18.04
CA GLY A 164 -21.45 -20.66 19.40
C GLY A 164 -22.58 -19.78 19.94
N ALA A 165 -22.46 -18.45 19.81
CA ALA A 165 -23.49 -17.52 20.24
C ALA A 165 -24.81 -17.69 19.46
N ALA A 166 -24.72 -17.90 18.15
CA ALA A 166 -25.86 -18.16 17.27
C ALA A 166 -26.52 -19.50 17.60
N LYS A 167 -25.74 -20.56 17.86
CA LYS A 167 -26.24 -21.87 18.30
C LYS A 167 -27.05 -21.75 19.58
N HIS A 168 -26.50 -21.08 20.59
CA HIS A 168 -27.17 -20.84 21.86
C HIS A 168 -28.43 -19.98 21.72
N HIS A 169 -28.43 -19.00 20.81
CA HIS A 169 -29.58 -18.12 20.60
C HIS A 169 -30.70 -18.78 19.78
N LEU A 170 -30.37 -19.43 18.67
CA LEU A 170 -31.33 -19.95 17.69
C LEU A 170 -31.85 -21.34 18.05
N PHE A 171 -30.98 -22.23 18.54
CA PHE A 171 -31.32 -23.63 18.82
C PHE A 171 -31.59 -23.87 20.29
N ASP A 172 -30.64 -23.52 21.18
CA ASP A 172 -30.82 -23.74 22.62
C ASP A 172 -31.82 -22.76 23.25
N LYS A 173 -32.00 -21.60 22.59
CA LYS A 173 -32.87 -20.50 23.02
C LYS A 173 -32.56 -20.03 24.45
N ASP A 174 -31.30 -20.11 24.85
CA ASP A 174 -30.85 -19.70 26.16
C ASP A 174 -30.50 -18.20 26.21
N ILE A 175 -30.13 -17.73 27.41
CA ILE A 175 -29.86 -16.31 27.63
C ILE A 175 -28.43 -15.88 27.24
N THR A 176 -27.55 -16.77 26.77
CA THR A 176 -26.10 -16.52 26.58
C THR A 176 -25.81 -15.23 25.82
N LEU A 177 -26.43 -15.03 24.66
CA LEU A 177 -26.27 -13.79 23.88
C LEU A 177 -26.84 -12.57 24.63
N ARG A 178 -28.02 -12.71 25.24
CA ARG A 178 -28.70 -11.63 25.98
C ARG A 178 -27.87 -11.12 27.16
N ARG A 179 -27.04 -11.97 27.77
CA ARG A 179 -26.11 -11.58 28.84
C ARG A 179 -25.09 -10.54 28.36
N MET A 180 -24.75 -10.51 27.06
CA MET A 180 -23.79 -9.58 26.44
C MET A 180 -24.44 -8.46 25.60
N SER A 181 -25.63 -8.68 25.04
CA SER A 181 -26.32 -7.67 24.19
C SER A 181 -27.40 -6.85 24.92
N GLY A 182 -27.90 -7.30 26.08
CA GLY A 182 -29.03 -6.66 26.75
C GLY A 182 -30.35 -6.81 25.98
N ASN A 183 -31.28 -5.85 26.15
CA ASN A 183 -32.58 -5.85 25.45
C ASN A 183 -32.51 -5.25 24.03
N THR A 184 -31.39 -4.66 23.63
CA THR A 184 -31.16 -4.01 22.34
C THR A 184 -30.58 -4.98 21.31
N ALA A 185 -31.14 -6.20 21.23
CA ALA A 185 -30.65 -7.31 20.41
C ALA A 185 -30.60 -7.03 18.89
N PHE A 186 -31.16 -5.90 18.43
CA PHE A 186 -31.28 -5.56 17.01
C PHE A 186 -29.96 -5.14 16.34
N LEU A 187 -28.98 -4.62 17.09
CA LEU A 187 -27.67 -4.22 16.52
C LEU A 187 -26.74 -5.40 16.23
N ALA A 188 -26.97 -6.55 16.89
CA ALA A 188 -26.15 -7.74 16.70
C ALA A 188 -26.37 -8.41 15.34
N ILE A 189 -27.53 -8.20 14.68
CA ILE A 189 -27.90 -8.89 13.43
C ILE A 189 -27.30 -8.20 12.19
N GLY A 190 -27.11 -6.88 12.22
CA GLY A 190 -26.46 -6.15 11.12
C GLY A 190 -24.99 -6.55 10.91
N ALA A 191 -24.27 -6.82 12.01
CA ALA A 191 -22.88 -7.29 11.97
C ALA A 191 -22.73 -8.73 11.40
N ILE A 192 -23.81 -9.53 11.45
CA ILE A 192 -23.85 -10.92 10.95
C ILE A 192 -23.96 -10.96 9.43
N LEU A 193 -24.61 -9.97 8.82
CA LEU A 193 -24.74 -9.88 7.37
C LEU A 193 -23.43 -9.44 6.69
N LEU A 194 -22.58 -8.69 7.39
CA LEU A 194 -21.22 -8.37 6.91
C LEU A 194 -20.30 -9.60 6.92
N LEU A 195 -20.51 -10.55 7.84
CA LEU A 195 -19.77 -11.82 7.89
C LEU A 195 -20.11 -12.78 6.73
N GLY A 196 -21.27 -12.64 6.09
CA GLY A 196 -21.64 -13.42 4.91
C GLY A 196 -20.78 -13.11 3.67
N ALA A 197 -20.27 -11.89 3.55
CA ALA A 197 -19.38 -11.50 2.47
C ALA A 197 -17.95 -12.04 2.66
N GLY A 198 -17.47 -12.13 3.90
CA GLY A 198 -16.13 -12.69 4.20
C GLY A 198 -16.02 -14.21 4.01
N ILE A 199 -17.12 -14.95 4.17
CA ILE A 199 -17.14 -16.42 3.99
C ILE A 199 -17.03 -16.82 2.51
N LEU A 200 -17.46 -15.98 1.57
CA LEU A 200 -17.26 -16.21 0.13
C LEU A 200 -15.85 -15.83 -0.32
N VAL A 201 -15.23 -14.82 0.29
CA VAL A 201 -13.89 -14.36 -0.04
C VAL A 201 -12.79 -15.28 0.52
N GLY A 202 -12.97 -15.84 1.71
CA GLY A 202 -11.96 -16.69 2.35
C GLY A 202 -11.74 -18.06 1.71
N ASN A 203 -12.71 -18.58 0.95
CA ASN A 203 -12.58 -19.89 0.30
C ASN A 203 -11.88 -19.79 -1.08
N ASP A 204 -12.01 -18.64 -1.76
CA ASP A 204 -11.34 -18.36 -3.03
C ASP A 204 -9.92 -17.81 -2.84
N LEU A 205 -9.66 -17.05 -1.75
CA LEU A 205 -8.31 -16.53 -1.47
C LEU A 205 -7.33 -17.59 -0.96
N TRP A 206 -7.79 -18.60 -0.21
CA TRP A 206 -6.88 -19.61 0.34
C TRP A 206 -6.65 -20.81 -0.59
N GLY A 207 -7.51 -21.04 -1.58
CA GLY A 207 -7.28 -22.01 -2.65
C GLY A 207 -6.19 -21.58 -3.65
N SER A 208 -5.84 -20.30 -3.68
CA SER A 208 -4.96 -19.68 -4.68
C SER A 208 -3.50 -19.51 -4.25
N SER A 209 -3.16 -19.76 -2.97
CA SER A 209 -1.75 -19.74 -2.52
C SER A 209 -0.90 -20.92 -3.05
N GLY A 210 -1.44 -21.70 -3.99
CA GLY A 210 -0.72 -22.73 -4.73
C GLY A 210 -1.26 -22.89 -6.15
N LYS A 211 -0.76 -22.05 -7.06
CA LYS A 211 -0.97 -22.06 -8.54
C LYS A 211 -2.36 -21.61 -9.01
N HIS A 212 -2.42 -20.44 -9.64
CA HIS A 212 -3.14 -20.10 -10.89
C HIS A 212 -2.83 -18.61 -11.17
N GLY A 213 -2.23 -18.16 -12.28
CA GLY A 213 -2.14 -18.75 -13.61
C GLY A 213 -3.38 -18.41 -14.42
N HIS A 214 -3.42 -17.17 -14.94
CA HIS A 214 -4.16 -16.66 -16.10
C HIS A 214 -5.69 -16.87 -16.14
N ASP A 215 -6.37 -15.92 -16.78
CA ASP A 215 -7.77 -16.01 -17.24
C ASP A 215 -8.87 -15.64 -16.22
N ASP A 216 -9.07 -14.33 -15.97
CA ASP A 216 -10.43 -13.73 -15.81
C ASP A 216 -10.43 -12.18 -15.71
N TYR A 217 -9.48 -11.50 -16.36
CA TYR A 217 -9.34 -10.02 -16.33
C TYR A 217 -9.96 -9.28 -17.54
N ALA A 218 -10.58 -9.98 -18.49
CA ALA A 218 -10.80 -9.46 -19.85
C ALA A 218 -11.95 -8.45 -20.05
N THR A 219 -12.64 -7.96 -19.00
CA THR A 219 -13.82 -7.07 -19.20
C THR A 219 -13.77 -5.74 -18.47
N ALA A 220 -12.78 -5.46 -17.63
CA ALA A 220 -12.60 -4.15 -16.98
C ALA A 220 -11.40 -3.35 -17.54
N HIS A 221 -10.42 -3.99 -18.19
CA HIS A 221 -9.18 -3.32 -18.63
C HIS A 221 -9.28 -2.56 -19.96
N GLN A 222 -10.36 -2.68 -20.73
CA GLN A 222 -10.45 -1.94 -22.00
C GLN A 222 -10.53 -0.42 -21.84
N ASP A 223 -11.01 0.08 -20.68
CA ASP A 223 -11.16 1.52 -20.47
C ASP A 223 -9.88 2.19 -19.93
N GLU A 224 -9.05 1.50 -19.14
CA GLU A 224 -7.78 2.03 -18.61
C GLU A 224 -6.62 1.93 -19.63
N HIS A 225 -6.54 0.86 -20.44
CA HIS A 225 -5.52 0.72 -21.50
C HIS A 225 -5.55 1.92 -22.48
N SER A 226 -6.74 2.43 -22.79
CA SER A 226 -6.91 3.62 -23.63
C SER A 226 -6.38 4.90 -22.96
N SER A 227 -6.42 5.01 -21.63
CA SER A 227 -6.17 6.28 -20.91
C SER A 227 -4.68 6.65 -20.85
N ARG A 228 -3.78 5.73 -20.47
CA ARG A 228 -2.32 5.98 -20.42
C ARG A 228 -1.72 6.18 -21.81
N GLU A 229 -2.12 5.36 -22.78
CA GLU A 229 -1.67 5.51 -24.17
C GLU A 229 -2.10 6.88 -24.75
N ASN A 230 -3.31 7.35 -24.42
CA ASN A 230 -3.77 8.68 -24.82
C ASN A 230 -3.02 9.81 -24.10
N LEU A 231 -2.64 9.66 -22.84
CA LEU A 231 -1.82 10.66 -22.12
C LEU A 231 -0.43 10.79 -22.76
N VAL A 232 0.21 9.66 -23.09
CA VAL A 232 1.52 9.62 -23.77
C VAL A 232 1.44 10.23 -25.18
N LYS A 233 0.37 9.95 -25.94
CA LYS A 233 0.16 10.53 -27.28
C LYS A 233 -0.03 12.05 -27.26
N ASN A 234 -0.65 12.59 -26.20
CA ASN A 234 -0.98 14.01 -26.08
C ASN A 234 0.11 14.85 -25.39
N LEU A 235 1.26 14.24 -25.06
CA LEU A 235 2.42 14.95 -24.52
C LEU A 235 2.79 16.15 -25.42
N PRO A 236 2.93 17.37 -24.87
CA PRO A 236 3.18 18.58 -25.65
C PRO A 236 4.50 18.46 -26.41
N GLY A 237 4.40 18.17 -27.70
CA GLY A 237 5.54 18.11 -28.60
C GLY A 237 5.10 18.46 -30.01
N ASN A 238 4.90 19.75 -30.33
CA ASN A 238 5.14 20.25 -31.69
C ASN A 238 5.13 21.80 -31.84
N ASN A 239 5.98 22.53 -31.11
CA ASN A 239 6.23 23.96 -31.42
C ASN A 239 7.66 24.20 -31.94
N GLY A 240 8.21 23.25 -32.70
CA GLY A 240 9.34 23.48 -33.62
C GLY A 240 10.69 23.90 -32.98
N ARG A 241 10.95 23.57 -31.72
CA ARG A 241 12.25 23.84 -31.05
C ARG A 241 13.00 22.62 -30.53
N VAL A 242 12.41 21.43 -30.64
CA VAL A 242 13.07 20.14 -30.46
C VAL A 242 12.67 19.31 -31.66
N THR A 243 13.65 18.77 -32.39
CA THR A 243 13.39 17.91 -33.54
C THR A 243 12.60 16.70 -33.09
N ASP A 244 11.48 16.46 -33.77
CA ASP A 244 10.67 15.24 -33.63
C ASP A 244 11.57 14.01 -33.82
N PRO A 245 11.77 13.17 -32.78
CA PRO A 245 12.60 11.98 -32.87
C PRO A 245 12.02 10.91 -33.81
N ASP A 246 10.74 10.99 -34.18
CA ASP A 246 10.08 10.07 -35.11
C ASP A 246 10.26 10.51 -36.58
N ASN A 247 10.84 11.68 -36.83
CA ASN A 247 10.94 12.28 -38.17
C ASN A 247 12.37 12.63 -38.59
N ALA A 248 13.37 11.95 -38.02
CA ALA A 248 14.69 11.90 -38.61
C ALA A 248 14.67 10.88 -39.76
N ASN A 249 14.79 11.36 -41.00
CA ASN A 249 14.89 10.53 -42.20
C ASN A 249 15.82 9.32 -41.99
N GLY A 250 15.32 8.13 -42.32
CA GLY A 250 16.03 6.85 -42.27
C GLY A 250 17.46 6.89 -42.82
N GLY A 251 18.39 7.16 -41.92
CA GLY A 251 19.79 6.82 -42.02
C GLY A 251 20.09 5.66 -41.08
N ASP A 252 21.27 5.07 -41.22
CA ASP A 252 21.75 3.84 -40.55
C ASP A 252 21.78 3.86 -38.99
N GLY A 253 21.06 4.76 -38.31
CA GLY A 253 20.99 4.92 -36.85
C GLY A 253 19.80 4.25 -36.14
N ASP A 254 18.80 3.75 -36.86
CA ASP A 254 17.61 3.14 -36.24
C ASP A 254 17.83 1.69 -35.75
N GLU A 255 18.98 1.07 -36.04
CA GLU A 255 19.25 -0.33 -35.68
C GLU A 255 19.18 -0.58 -34.17
N TRP A 256 19.55 0.41 -33.35
CA TRP A 256 19.60 0.29 -31.88
C TRP A 256 18.50 1.09 -31.18
N LEU A 257 17.42 1.39 -31.89
CA LEU A 257 16.27 2.10 -31.37
C LEU A 257 15.39 1.18 -30.53
N TRP A 258 15.16 1.56 -29.27
CA TRP A 258 14.28 0.88 -28.33
C TRP A 258 12.98 1.67 -28.15
N THR A 259 11.85 0.98 -28.31
CA THR A 259 10.51 1.54 -28.12
C THR A 259 10.05 1.25 -26.71
N ILE A 260 9.79 2.31 -25.92
CA ILE A 260 9.29 2.21 -24.56
C ILE A 260 7.89 1.57 -24.57
N ASP A 261 7.70 0.59 -23.70
CA ASP A 261 6.38 0.07 -23.34
C ASP A 261 5.82 0.93 -22.18
N PRO A 262 4.84 1.83 -22.44
CA PRO A 262 4.34 2.75 -21.43
C PRO A 262 3.52 2.06 -20.32
N GLU A 263 3.10 0.81 -20.50
CA GLU A 263 2.31 0.07 -19.51
C GLU A 263 3.23 -0.63 -18.49
N GLN A 264 4.43 -0.98 -18.93
CA GLN A 264 5.44 -1.67 -18.10
C GLN A 264 6.60 -0.75 -17.70
N SER A 265 6.46 0.56 -17.92
CA SER A 265 7.46 1.57 -17.57
C SER A 265 6.87 2.62 -16.63
N PHE A 266 7.65 3.09 -15.67
CA PHE A 266 7.24 4.12 -14.72
C PHE A 266 8.42 4.98 -14.24
N ILE A 267 8.09 6.22 -13.87
CA ILE A 267 8.98 7.14 -13.15
C ILE A 267 8.28 7.52 -11.86
N ARG A 268 8.73 6.94 -10.75
CA ARG A 268 8.19 7.18 -9.42
C ARG A 268 9.18 7.99 -8.61
N PHE A 269 8.67 8.79 -7.69
CA PHE A 269 9.49 9.56 -6.78
C PHE A 269 8.97 9.45 -5.36
N ARG A 270 9.88 9.55 -4.39
CA ARG A 270 9.61 9.61 -2.96
C ARG A 270 10.27 10.85 -2.38
N PHE A 271 9.52 11.59 -1.58
CA PHE A 271 10.01 12.76 -0.85
C PHE A 271 9.39 12.79 0.55
N GLN A 272 10.04 13.48 1.48
CA GLN A 272 9.48 13.62 2.83
C GLN A 272 8.54 14.83 2.90
N GLN A 273 7.38 14.66 3.51
CA GLN A 273 6.50 15.76 3.91
C GLN A 273 6.22 15.63 5.42
N TYR A 274 6.61 16.62 6.21
CA TYR A 274 6.59 16.55 7.68
C TYR A 274 7.27 15.28 8.23
N GLY A 275 8.38 14.86 7.59
CA GLY A 275 9.11 13.63 7.94
C GLY A 275 8.45 12.32 7.51
N GLN A 276 7.31 12.36 6.81
CA GLN A 276 6.64 11.18 6.26
C GLN A 276 6.97 10.98 4.78
N ASP A 277 7.26 9.74 4.37
CA ASP A 277 7.53 9.42 2.97
C ASP A 277 6.23 9.50 2.16
N ILE A 278 6.22 10.41 1.18
CA ILE A 278 5.18 10.51 0.18
C ILE A 278 5.71 9.98 -1.14
N GLN A 279 4.96 9.07 -1.75
CA GLN A 279 5.23 8.60 -3.11
C GLN A 279 4.37 9.36 -4.12
N GLY A 280 4.97 9.71 -5.25
CA GLY A 280 4.27 10.12 -6.45
C GLY A 280 4.83 9.44 -7.70
N GLU A 281 4.18 9.70 -8.83
CA GLU A 281 4.51 9.21 -10.15
C GLU A 281 4.27 10.31 -11.18
N PHE A 282 5.01 10.27 -12.29
CA PHE A 282 4.63 10.97 -13.52
C PHE A 282 3.99 9.94 -14.46
N GLU A 283 2.69 10.06 -14.69
CA GLU A 283 1.92 9.07 -15.45
C GLU A 283 2.22 9.11 -16.96
N ALA A 284 2.84 10.18 -17.45
CA ALA A 284 3.12 10.37 -18.87
C ALA A 284 4.57 10.80 -19.12
N PHE A 285 5.31 9.94 -19.81
CA PHE A 285 6.62 10.23 -20.38
C PHE A 285 6.80 9.48 -21.70
N LYS A 286 7.70 9.99 -22.55
CA LYS A 286 8.13 9.35 -23.78
C LYS A 286 9.59 9.67 -24.04
N GLY A 287 10.20 9.01 -25.00
CA GLY A 287 11.55 9.36 -25.38
C GLY A 287 12.10 8.49 -26.49
N ARG A 288 13.28 8.90 -26.96
CA ARG A 288 14.09 8.12 -27.89
C ARG A 288 15.22 7.47 -27.10
N ILE A 289 15.32 6.15 -27.18
CA ILE A 289 16.38 5.37 -26.56
C ILE A 289 17.15 4.68 -27.68
N GLU A 290 18.35 5.16 -27.98
CA GLU A 290 19.30 4.46 -28.84
C GLU A 290 20.40 3.88 -27.96
N PHE A 291 20.41 2.55 -27.80
CA PHE A 291 21.35 1.91 -26.90
C PHE A 291 21.94 0.65 -27.53
N ASN A 292 23.27 0.66 -27.70
CA ASN A 292 24.06 -0.45 -28.19
C ASN A 292 25.02 -0.92 -27.09
N PRO A 293 24.80 -2.09 -26.46
CA PRO A 293 25.70 -2.61 -25.42
C PRO A 293 27.11 -2.92 -25.94
N ASN A 294 27.30 -3.03 -27.26
CA ASN A 294 28.61 -3.27 -27.89
C ASN A 294 29.27 -1.97 -28.40
N ASP A 295 28.55 -0.85 -28.39
CA ASP A 295 29.05 0.47 -28.82
C ASP A 295 28.38 1.58 -28.00
N LEU A 296 28.88 1.77 -26.78
CA LEU A 296 28.34 2.75 -25.84
C LEU A 296 28.56 4.20 -26.30
N GLU A 297 29.55 4.47 -27.16
CA GLU A 297 29.81 5.81 -27.69
C GLU A 297 28.74 6.26 -28.68
N ALA A 298 28.12 5.33 -29.40
CA ALA A 298 26.99 5.59 -30.29
C ALA A 298 25.64 5.71 -29.56
N SER A 299 25.59 5.34 -28.27
CA SER A 299 24.35 5.31 -27.49
C SER A 299 23.94 6.69 -27.01
N HIS A 300 22.65 7.01 -27.13
CA HIS A 300 22.08 8.27 -26.66
C HIS A 300 20.63 8.08 -26.22
N VAL A 301 20.19 8.92 -25.28
CA VAL A 301 18.82 8.90 -24.78
C VAL A 301 18.27 10.31 -24.62
N ASN A 302 17.04 10.52 -25.04
CA ASN A 302 16.28 11.73 -24.76
C ASN A 302 14.90 11.36 -24.22
N ILE A 303 14.66 11.61 -22.93
CA ILE A 303 13.38 11.35 -22.27
C ILE A 303 12.69 12.69 -21.97
N MET A 304 11.41 12.77 -22.31
CA MET A 304 10.51 13.88 -22.02
C MET A 304 9.43 13.40 -21.07
N ILE A 305 9.28 14.09 -19.95
CA ILE A 305 8.33 13.79 -18.88
C ILE A 305 7.35 14.96 -18.82
N ASP A 306 6.05 14.70 -18.92
CA ASP A 306 5.05 15.75 -18.74
C ASP A 306 4.80 15.98 -17.26
N THR A 307 5.20 17.18 -16.82
CA THR A 307 5.10 17.60 -15.43
C THR A 307 3.65 17.76 -14.97
N ALA A 308 2.70 17.98 -15.88
CA ALA A 308 1.27 18.03 -15.55
C ALA A 308 0.66 16.65 -15.27
N SER A 309 1.36 15.57 -15.65
CA SER A 309 0.98 14.17 -15.35
C SER A 309 1.36 13.72 -13.94
N ILE A 310 1.88 14.63 -13.12
CA ILE A 310 2.22 14.35 -11.73
C ILE A 310 0.98 13.92 -10.95
N THR A 311 1.14 12.82 -10.21
CA THR A 311 0.16 12.32 -9.25
C THR A 311 0.86 11.88 -7.97
N THR A 312 0.23 12.16 -6.83
CA THR A 312 0.60 11.66 -5.51
C THR A 312 -0.60 10.96 -4.87
N GLY A 313 -1.60 10.58 -5.68
CA GLY A 313 -2.87 10.05 -5.19
C GLY A 313 -3.68 11.06 -4.35
N SER A 314 -3.38 12.37 -4.45
CA SER A 314 -4.05 13.44 -3.70
C SER A 314 -4.24 14.67 -4.58
N GLY A 315 -5.48 14.90 -5.03
CA GLY A 315 -5.80 16.00 -5.96
C GLY A 315 -5.31 17.38 -5.50
N ASP A 316 -5.43 17.70 -4.20
CA ASP A 316 -4.97 18.99 -3.66
C ASP A 316 -3.44 19.13 -3.75
N ARG A 317 -2.70 18.05 -3.48
CA ARG A 317 -1.23 18.06 -3.60
C ARG A 317 -0.80 18.12 -5.06
N ASP A 318 -1.53 17.44 -5.94
CA ASP A 318 -1.22 17.39 -7.37
C ASP A 318 -1.46 18.75 -8.03
N GLU A 319 -2.54 19.44 -7.66
CA GLU A 319 -2.78 20.85 -8.03
C GLU A 319 -1.68 21.78 -7.49
N GLN A 320 -1.28 21.63 -6.22
CA GLN A 320 -0.19 22.41 -5.65
C GLN A 320 1.13 22.17 -6.37
N ALA A 321 1.45 20.92 -6.72
CA ALA A 321 2.66 20.56 -7.44
C ALA A 321 2.70 21.19 -8.85
N LYS A 322 1.54 21.41 -9.47
CA LYS A 322 1.44 22.04 -10.79
C LYS A 322 1.64 23.56 -10.77
N SER A 323 1.47 24.19 -9.60
CA SER A 323 1.55 25.64 -9.41
C SER A 323 2.94 26.25 -9.71
N ASN A 324 2.99 27.58 -9.81
CA ASN A 324 4.20 28.35 -10.09
C ASN A 324 5.32 28.19 -9.05
N ASP A 325 4.99 27.90 -7.80
CA ASP A 325 6.00 27.72 -6.76
C ASP A 325 6.69 26.34 -6.88
N TRP A 326 6.11 25.42 -7.66
CA TRP A 326 6.55 24.04 -7.83
C TRP A 326 7.01 23.76 -9.26
N PHE A 327 6.32 22.92 -10.03
CA PHE A 327 6.73 22.58 -11.39
C PHE A 327 6.40 23.67 -12.41
N ALA A 328 5.50 24.60 -12.07
CA ALA A 328 5.09 25.71 -12.95
C ALA A 328 4.72 25.23 -14.36
N VAL A 329 3.80 24.24 -14.42
CA VAL A 329 3.57 23.40 -15.62
C VAL A 329 3.05 24.17 -16.83
N GLU A 330 2.47 25.36 -16.64
CA GLU A 330 2.08 26.24 -17.74
C GLU A 330 3.29 26.86 -18.45
N GLU A 331 4.36 27.17 -17.72
CA GLU A 331 5.59 27.78 -18.25
C GLU A 331 6.62 26.69 -18.64
N TYR A 332 6.69 25.62 -17.85
CA TYR A 332 7.64 24.52 -18.01
C TYR A 332 6.90 23.17 -18.07
N PRO A 333 6.19 22.88 -19.18
CA PRO A 333 5.36 21.67 -19.27
C PRO A 333 6.18 20.37 -19.24
N LEU A 334 7.46 20.42 -19.63
CA LEU A 334 8.31 19.24 -19.73
C LEU A 334 9.49 19.31 -18.76
N ALA A 335 9.77 18.19 -18.11
CA ALA A 335 11.11 17.85 -17.65
C ALA A 335 11.79 16.98 -18.71
N ILE A 336 13.08 17.23 -18.97
CA ILE A 336 13.81 16.58 -20.07
C ILE A 336 15.13 16.03 -19.55
N PHE A 337 15.41 14.75 -19.81
CA PHE A 337 16.72 14.14 -19.58
C PHE A 337 17.38 13.81 -20.91
N THR A 338 18.59 14.32 -21.14
CA THR A 338 19.41 14.00 -22.32
C THR A 338 20.70 13.34 -21.89
N GLY A 339 20.83 12.03 -22.15
CA GLY A 339 22.01 11.23 -21.81
C GLY A 339 22.87 10.97 -23.04
N GLU A 340 24.16 11.26 -22.93
CA GLU A 340 25.10 11.22 -24.07
C GLU A 340 26.35 10.37 -23.78
N SER A 341 26.63 10.07 -22.51
CA SER A 341 27.87 9.36 -22.13
C SER A 341 27.53 8.14 -21.29
N PHE A 342 27.58 6.98 -21.94
CA PHE A 342 27.33 5.68 -21.31
C PHE A 342 28.66 5.04 -20.93
N ALA A 343 28.68 4.37 -19.78
CA ALA A 343 29.79 3.57 -19.34
C ALA A 343 29.30 2.25 -18.74
N HIS A 344 29.94 1.15 -19.14
CA HIS A 344 29.78 -0.14 -18.48
C HIS A 344 30.55 -0.14 -17.16
N VAL A 345 29.93 -0.65 -16.11
CA VAL A 345 30.56 -0.78 -14.78
C VAL A 345 30.98 -2.21 -14.55
N GLU A 346 30.02 -3.13 -14.50
CA GLU A 346 30.22 -4.58 -14.34
C GLU A 346 28.93 -5.34 -14.66
N GLU A 347 29.04 -6.58 -15.14
CA GLU A 347 27.88 -7.43 -15.45
C GLU A 347 26.81 -6.69 -16.28
N ASN A 348 25.60 -6.56 -15.73
CA ASN A 348 24.46 -5.86 -16.31
C ASN A 348 24.30 -4.43 -15.79
N ARG A 349 25.33 -3.87 -15.14
CA ARG A 349 25.32 -2.50 -14.57
C ARG A 349 26.05 -1.50 -15.46
N TYR A 350 25.41 -0.36 -15.65
CA TYR A 350 25.87 0.75 -16.45
C TYR A 350 25.66 2.08 -15.72
N THR A 351 26.25 3.13 -16.26
CA THR A 351 25.91 4.52 -15.93
C THR A 351 25.65 5.28 -17.20
N VAL A 352 24.72 6.23 -17.16
CA VAL A 352 24.57 7.27 -18.19
C VAL A 352 24.72 8.63 -17.54
N ARG A 353 25.63 9.45 -18.07
CA ARG A 353 25.75 10.85 -17.72
C ARG A 353 25.00 11.69 -18.74
N GLY A 354 24.21 12.63 -18.23
CA GLY A 354 23.38 13.51 -19.04
C GLY A 354 22.98 14.76 -18.31
N ASP A 355 22.25 15.64 -19.01
CA ASP A 355 21.67 16.83 -18.43
C ASP A 355 20.19 16.59 -18.15
N LEU A 356 19.78 16.84 -16.91
CA LEU A 356 18.38 16.85 -16.48
C LEU A 356 17.92 18.30 -16.41
N THR A 357 16.88 18.65 -17.17
CA THR A 357 16.22 19.95 -17.11
C THR A 357 14.87 19.81 -16.43
N ILE A 358 14.67 20.50 -15.32
CA ILE A 358 13.38 20.62 -14.62
C ILE A 358 13.14 22.11 -14.36
N ARG A 359 11.93 22.60 -14.67
CA ARG A 359 11.55 24.01 -14.45
C ARG A 359 12.56 25.00 -15.07
N GLY A 360 13.05 24.69 -16.26
CA GLY A 360 14.04 25.50 -16.99
C GLY A 360 15.46 25.46 -16.44
N GLN A 361 15.69 24.81 -15.29
CA GLN A 361 17.01 24.63 -14.69
C GLN A 361 17.62 23.31 -15.18
N SER A 362 18.77 23.40 -15.84
CA SER A 362 19.49 22.23 -16.37
C SER A 362 20.73 21.93 -15.51
N LEU A 363 20.82 20.69 -15.03
CA LEU A 363 21.91 20.22 -14.19
C LEU A 363 22.44 18.86 -14.68
N PRO A 364 23.76 18.63 -14.59
CA PRO A 364 24.34 17.34 -14.95
C PRO A 364 23.99 16.28 -13.90
N VAL A 365 23.49 15.14 -14.35
CA VAL A 365 23.11 13.97 -13.54
C VAL A 365 23.84 12.74 -14.05
N VAL A 366 24.22 11.85 -13.13
CA VAL A 366 24.74 10.51 -13.44
C VAL A 366 23.71 9.49 -12.95
N LEU A 367 23.13 8.76 -13.88
CA LEU A 367 22.10 7.76 -13.64
C LEU A 367 22.74 6.35 -13.68
N PRO A 368 22.91 5.66 -12.54
CA PRO A 368 23.28 4.26 -12.54
C PRO A 368 22.06 3.40 -12.91
N PHE A 369 22.23 2.37 -13.73
CA PHE A 369 21.13 1.48 -14.07
C PHE A 369 21.59 0.02 -14.24
N SER A 370 20.68 -0.89 -13.92
CA SER A 370 20.79 -2.32 -14.25
C SER A 370 19.94 -2.60 -15.47
N LEU A 371 20.47 -3.38 -16.42
CA LEU A 371 19.82 -3.67 -17.70
C LEU A 371 19.88 -5.16 -18.03
N GLU A 372 18.72 -5.75 -18.27
CA GLU A 372 18.59 -7.09 -18.84
C GLU A 372 18.02 -7.02 -20.24
N ILE A 373 18.72 -7.60 -21.22
CA ILE A 373 18.23 -7.75 -22.60
C ILE A 373 18.01 -9.24 -22.87
N SER A 374 16.83 -9.58 -23.38
CA SER A 374 16.46 -10.94 -23.77
C SER A 374 15.90 -10.96 -25.20
N LYS A 375 16.02 -12.11 -25.85
CA LYS A 375 15.44 -12.36 -27.17
C LYS A 375 14.11 -13.09 -27.02
N LYS A 376 13.10 -12.62 -27.74
CA LYS A 376 11.80 -13.27 -27.89
C LYS A 376 11.88 -14.35 -28.97
N ASP A 377 10.88 -15.23 -28.97
CA ASP A 377 10.79 -16.35 -29.92
C ASP A 377 10.65 -15.90 -31.38
N ASP A 378 10.12 -14.70 -31.61
CA ASP A 378 9.96 -14.06 -32.92
C ASP A 378 11.23 -13.38 -33.44
N GLY A 379 12.29 -13.32 -32.63
CA GLY A 379 13.55 -12.66 -32.95
C GLY A 379 13.65 -11.23 -32.43
N ASP A 380 12.54 -10.63 -31.97
CA ASP A 380 12.56 -9.30 -31.35
C ASP A 380 13.31 -9.34 -30.02
N GLU A 381 13.78 -8.18 -29.58
CA GLU A 381 14.46 -8.02 -28.30
C GLU A 381 13.61 -7.24 -27.31
N PHE A 382 13.74 -7.65 -26.05
CA PHE A 382 13.09 -7.06 -24.90
C PHE A 382 14.16 -6.60 -23.90
N ALA A 383 14.06 -5.36 -23.45
CA ALA A 383 14.91 -4.76 -22.44
C ALA A 383 14.11 -4.42 -21.18
N TYR A 384 14.64 -4.77 -20.01
CA TYR A 384 14.16 -4.35 -18.70
C TYR A 384 15.27 -3.59 -17.98
N MET A 385 15.02 -2.31 -17.70
CA MET A 385 15.96 -1.40 -17.05
C MET A 385 15.40 -0.92 -15.73
N VAL A 386 16.23 -0.95 -14.69
CA VAL A 386 15.92 -0.38 -13.37
C VAL A 386 17.00 0.61 -12.96
N SER A 387 16.59 1.76 -12.47
CA SER A 387 17.47 2.78 -11.91
C SER A 387 16.87 3.42 -10.66
N GLN A 388 17.76 3.88 -9.78
CA GLN A 388 17.40 4.69 -8.61
C GLN A 388 18.42 5.80 -8.43
N ILE A 389 17.94 7.05 -8.25
CA ILE A 389 18.78 8.22 -7.97
C ILE A 389 18.16 9.12 -6.92
N ILE A 390 19.00 9.92 -6.24
CA ILE A 390 18.54 10.99 -5.36
C ILE A 390 18.77 12.32 -6.08
N LEU A 391 17.73 13.16 -6.13
CA LEU A 391 17.77 14.53 -6.61
C LEU A 391 17.50 15.50 -5.46
N MET A 392 18.02 16.71 -5.57
CA MET A 392 17.71 17.82 -4.67
C MET A 392 16.71 18.74 -5.37
N ARG A 393 15.46 18.77 -4.91
CA ARG A 393 14.40 19.53 -5.61
C ARG A 393 14.70 21.03 -5.69
N LEU A 394 15.38 21.57 -4.67
CA LEU A 394 15.70 23.00 -4.60
C LEU A 394 16.76 23.41 -5.63
N ASP A 395 17.62 22.49 -6.08
CA ASP A 395 18.59 22.78 -7.15
C ASP A 395 17.88 23.08 -8.48
N PHE A 396 16.69 22.52 -8.67
CA PHE A 396 15.80 22.76 -9.81
C PHE A 396 14.75 23.83 -9.53
N ASN A 397 14.86 24.57 -8.43
CA ASN A 397 13.87 25.54 -7.99
C ASN A 397 12.47 24.94 -7.77
N VAL A 398 12.33 23.65 -7.46
CA VAL A 398 11.01 23.03 -7.23
C VAL A 398 10.63 23.16 -5.76
N GLY A 399 9.58 23.94 -5.47
CA GLY A 399 9.09 24.25 -4.12
C GLY A 399 9.77 25.48 -3.53
N GLN A 400 9.31 26.66 -3.97
CA GLN A 400 9.80 28.00 -3.61
C GLN A 400 9.05 28.64 -2.44
N GLY A 401 9.52 29.80 -1.97
CA GLY A 401 8.83 30.60 -0.95
C GLY A 401 8.78 29.87 0.40
N GLU A 402 7.57 29.61 0.90
CA GLU A 402 7.39 28.92 2.19
C GLU A 402 7.86 27.46 2.19
N TRP A 403 8.13 26.89 1.01
CA TRP A 403 8.58 25.51 0.84
C TRP A 403 10.11 25.38 0.76
N GLU A 404 10.88 26.47 0.81
CA GLU A 404 12.34 26.43 0.61
C GLU A 404 13.12 25.87 1.80
N SER A 405 12.55 25.88 3.02
CA SER A 405 13.33 25.53 4.22
C SER A 405 13.72 24.06 4.31
N GLY A 406 13.01 23.17 3.62
CA GLY A 406 13.21 21.73 3.73
C GLY A 406 12.49 21.07 4.92
N ASP A 407 11.97 21.86 5.87
CA ASP A 407 11.39 21.34 7.12
C ASP A 407 10.02 20.69 6.89
N VAL A 408 9.22 21.30 6.01
CA VAL A 408 7.87 20.82 5.67
C VAL A 408 7.91 19.81 4.54
N ILE A 409 8.76 20.06 3.53
CA ILE A 409 8.99 19.17 2.40
C ILE A 409 10.49 18.97 2.31
N GLY A 410 10.97 17.74 2.49
CA GLY A 410 12.38 17.39 2.35
C GLY A 410 12.96 17.83 1.00
N ASN A 411 14.23 18.22 0.99
CA ASN A 411 14.91 18.59 -0.24
C ASN A 411 15.28 17.37 -1.09
N GLU A 412 15.63 16.27 -0.42
CA GLU A 412 15.96 15.00 -1.06
C GLU A 412 14.71 14.34 -1.65
N VAL A 413 14.81 13.97 -2.92
CA VAL A 413 13.79 13.24 -3.67
C VAL A 413 14.44 12.00 -4.27
N LEU A 414 14.03 10.83 -3.79
CA LEU A 414 14.44 9.54 -4.32
C LEU A 414 13.59 9.23 -5.55
N VAL A 415 14.20 8.97 -6.69
CA VAL A 415 13.51 8.69 -7.95
C VAL A 415 13.81 7.25 -8.35
N ASP A 416 12.77 6.45 -8.52
CA ASP A 416 12.82 5.10 -9.07
C ASP A 416 12.33 5.11 -10.50
N ILE A 417 13.11 4.52 -11.39
CA ILE A 417 12.82 4.46 -12.82
C ILE A 417 12.83 2.99 -13.22
N VAL A 418 11.74 2.57 -13.85
CA VAL A 418 11.68 1.30 -14.57
C VAL A 418 11.30 1.60 -16.00
N VAL A 419 12.11 1.09 -16.93
CA VAL A 419 11.81 1.16 -18.36
C VAL A 419 11.82 -0.25 -18.91
N THR A 420 10.69 -0.61 -19.48
CA THR A 420 10.56 -1.77 -20.34
C THR A 420 10.53 -1.29 -21.78
N ALA A 421 11.33 -1.89 -22.65
CA ALA A 421 11.38 -1.47 -24.05
C ALA A 421 11.57 -2.65 -25.01
N ASN A 422 11.08 -2.49 -26.24
CA ASN A 422 11.16 -3.49 -27.29
C ASN A 422 11.96 -2.96 -28.47
N ARG A 423 12.72 -3.84 -29.11
CA ARG A 423 13.43 -3.57 -30.37
C ARG A 423 13.05 -4.63 -31.38
N THR A 424 12.46 -4.20 -32.49
CA THR A 424 12.10 -5.07 -33.61
C THR A 424 13.31 -5.19 -34.54
N LEU A 425 13.67 -6.43 -34.91
CA LEU A 425 14.82 -6.75 -35.74
C LEU A 425 14.47 -7.08 -37.20
#